data_AF-A0A430Q4Y0-F1
#
_entry.id   AF-A0A430Q4Y0-F1
#
_cell.length_a   1.000
_cell.length_b   1.000
_cell.length_c   1.000
_cell.angle_alpha   90.00
_cell.angle_beta   90.00
_cell.angle_gamma   90.00
#
_symmetry.space_group_name_H-M   'P 1'
#
loop_
_entity.id
_entity.type
_entity.pdbx_description
1 polymer ?
#
loop_
_entity_poly.entity_id
_entity_poly.type
_entity_poly.pdbx_seq_one_letter_code
_entity_poly.pdbx_strand_id
1 'polypeptide(L)'
;MKESDHYDHNSDHCEQPHQCDSYKQIVQAETAYVGCGYSRCEGVGYPNEKLITCFYSPAVRSGQPYTDGTNGRCKNPNKIEGSRK
;
A
#
# COMPACT_ATOMS: atom_id res chain seq x y z
N MET A 1 0.96 -5.47 11.06
CA MET A 1 -0.08 -4.43 11.31
C MET A 1 -1.37 -5.19 11.60
N LYS A 2 -2.31 -4.68 12.42
CA LYS A 2 -3.53 -5.46 12.72
C LYS A 2 -4.30 -5.92 11.47
N GLU A 3 -4.31 -5.08 10.42
CA GLU A 3 -4.95 -5.40 9.15
C GLU A 3 -4.33 -6.62 8.42
N SER A 4 -3.03 -6.89 8.59
CA SER A 4 -2.38 -8.03 7.92
C SER A 4 -2.85 -9.37 8.46
N ASP A 5 -3.34 -9.42 9.70
CA ASP A 5 -3.80 -10.64 10.35
C ASP A 5 -5.15 -11.12 9.77
N HIS A 6 -5.87 -10.23 9.07
CA HIS A 6 -7.19 -10.46 8.48
C HIS A 6 -7.18 -10.52 6.94
N TYR A 7 -6.01 -10.39 6.32
CA TYR A 7 -5.86 -10.40 4.87
C TYR A 7 -5.21 -11.71 4.40
N ASP A 8 -5.93 -12.46 3.56
CA ASP A 8 -5.38 -13.62 2.86
C ASP A 8 -4.87 -13.20 1.48
N HIS A 9 -3.56 -13.28 1.30
CA HIS A 9 -2.89 -12.98 0.04
C HIS A 9 -3.38 -13.86 -1.11
N ASN A 10 -3.55 -15.17 -0.88
CA ASN A 10 -3.82 -16.14 -1.95
C ASN A 10 -5.19 -15.92 -2.60
N SER A 11 -6.18 -15.52 -1.80
CA SER A 11 -7.55 -15.26 -2.24
C SER A 11 -7.84 -13.78 -2.49
N ASP A 12 -6.87 -12.89 -2.23
CA ASP A 12 -7.05 -11.43 -2.18
C ASP A 12 -8.24 -11.01 -1.29
N HIS A 13 -8.49 -11.77 -0.22
CA HIS A 13 -9.65 -11.60 0.64
C HIS A 13 -9.29 -10.88 1.95
N CYS A 14 -10.11 -9.91 2.33
CA CYS A 14 -10.08 -9.29 3.65
C CYS A 14 -11.30 -9.77 4.44
N GLU A 15 -11.04 -10.41 5.59
CA GLU A 15 -12.06 -10.96 6.47
C GLU A 15 -13.04 -9.87 6.92
N GLN A 16 -14.34 -10.09 6.77
CA GLN A 16 -15.36 -9.15 7.28
C GLN A 16 -15.48 -9.29 8.81
N PRO A 17 -15.62 -8.19 9.57
CA PRO A 17 -15.88 -6.79 9.14
C PRO A 17 -14.61 -5.91 9.08
N HIS A 18 -13.42 -6.50 8.90
CA HIS A 18 -12.15 -5.78 8.95
C HIS A 18 -11.88 -4.96 7.66
N GLN A 19 -10.94 -4.03 7.76
CA GLN A 19 -10.41 -3.27 6.62
C GLN A 19 -8.93 -3.63 6.44
N CYS A 20 -8.50 -3.80 5.19
CA CYS A 20 -7.13 -4.20 4.86
C CYS A 20 -6.43 -3.24 3.90
N ASP A 21 -7.07 -2.12 3.55
CA ASP A 21 -6.59 -1.20 2.51
C ASP A 21 -5.29 -0.49 2.90
N SER A 22 -5.11 -0.15 4.18
CA SER A 22 -3.89 0.48 4.67
C SER A 22 -2.71 -0.49 4.54
N TYR A 23 -2.92 -1.76 4.92
CA TYR A 23 -1.93 -2.82 4.75
C TYR A 23 -1.58 -3.02 3.29
N LYS A 24 -2.60 -3.24 2.44
CA LYS A 24 -2.39 -3.44 1.00
C LYS A 24 -1.62 -2.28 0.37
N GLN A 25 -1.90 -1.03 0.75
CA GLN A 25 -1.17 0.13 0.24
C GLN A 25 0.30 0.17 0.71
N ILE A 26 0.59 -0.22 1.95
CA ILE A 26 1.95 -0.21 2.50
C ILE A 26 2.82 -1.28 1.85
N VAL A 27 2.27 -2.46 1.58
CA VAL A 27 3.01 -3.58 0.98
C VAL A 27 2.98 -3.61 -0.55
N GLN A 28 2.42 -2.58 -1.18
CA GLN A 28 2.19 -2.53 -2.61
C GLN A 28 3.50 -2.49 -3.42
N ALA A 29 3.81 -3.55 -4.16
CA ALA A 29 5.09 -3.74 -4.86
C ALA A 29 5.36 -2.68 -5.94
N GLU A 30 4.34 -2.17 -6.60
CA GLU A 30 4.49 -1.10 -7.60
C GLU A 30 4.73 0.26 -6.96
N THR A 31 4.38 0.47 -5.68
CA THR A 31 4.59 1.73 -5.00
C THR A 31 6.08 1.97 -4.76
N ALA A 32 6.63 3.00 -5.39
CA ALA A 32 8.06 3.31 -5.33
C ALA A 32 8.38 4.49 -4.40
N TYR A 33 7.39 5.35 -4.14
CA TYR A 33 7.58 6.59 -3.38
C TYR A 33 6.51 6.73 -2.31
N VAL A 34 6.92 7.25 -1.15
CA VAL A 34 6.04 7.62 -0.05
C VAL A 34 6.42 9.00 0.47
N GLY A 35 5.42 9.84 0.76
CA GLY A 35 5.59 11.11 1.44
C GLY A 35 4.56 11.26 2.54
N CYS A 36 4.99 11.54 3.76
CA CYS A 36 4.12 11.67 4.92
C CYS A 36 4.23 13.05 5.56
N GLY A 37 3.16 13.47 6.22
CA GLY A 37 3.11 14.69 7.02
C GLY A 37 2.06 14.55 8.12
N TYR A 38 2.11 15.47 9.08
CA TYR A 38 1.07 15.58 10.08
C TYR A 38 0.68 17.04 10.29
N SER A 39 -0.55 17.26 10.75
CA SER A 39 -1.03 18.56 11.20
C SER A 39 -1.67 18.43 12.56
N ARG A 40 -1.56 19.48 13.38
CA ARG A 40 -2.31 19.58 14.63
C ARG A 40 -3.67 20.24 14.34
N CYS A 41 -4.75 19.54 14.65
CA CYS A 41 -6.10 20.03 14.49
C CYS A 41 -6.59 20.63 15.82
N GLU A 42 -6.61 21.96 15.90
CA GLU A 42 -7.12 22.65 17.09
C GLU A 42 -8.63 22.45 17.28
N GLY A 43 -9.10 22.36 18.52
CA GLY A 43 -10.53 22.26 18.84
C GLY A 43 -11.18 20.87 18.69
N VAL A 44 -10.46 19.85 18.22
CA VAL A 44 -11.02 18.50 17.97
C VAL A 44 -10.84 17.52 19.15
N GLY A 45 -10.07 17.91 20.17
CA GLY A 45 -9.78 17.08 21.35
C GLY A 45 -8.90 15.86 21.07
N TYR A 46 -8.37 15.23 22.12
CA TYR A 46 -7.59 13.99 22.01
C TYR A 46 -8.50 12.79 21.66
N PRO A 47 -8.07 11.83 20.80
CA PRO A 47 -6.77 11.73 20.11
C PRO A 47 -6.73 12.42 18.74
N ASN A 48 -7.84 13.03 18.32
CA ASN A 48 -8.04 13.59 16.97
C ASN A 48 -7.32 14.94 16.76
N GLU A 49 -6.61 15.44 17.77
CA GLU A 49 -5.80 16.65 17.68
C GLU A 49 -4.62 16.51 16.71
N LYS A 50 -4.30 15.30 16.23
CA LYS A 50 -3.24 15.07 15.24
C LYS A 50 -3.79 14.28 14.06
N LEU A 51 -3.77 14.90 12.89
CA LEU A 51 -4.04 14.23 11.62
C LEU A 51 -2.70 13.85 10.99
N ILE A 52 -2.47 12.55 10.78
CA ILE A 52 -1.30 12.02 10.07
C ILE A 52 -1.77 11.52 8.71
N THR A 53 -1.03 11.86 7.65
CA THR A 53 -1.33 11.40 6.30
C THR A 53 -0.06 10.97 5.57
N CYS A 54 -0.18 9.95 4.74
CA CYS A 54 0.87 9.49 3.84
C CYS A 54 0.29 9.32 2.44
N PHE A 55 1.01 9.84 1.45
CA PHE A 55 0.72 9.66 0.03
C PHE A 55 1.73 8.70 -0.58
N TYR A 56 1.24 7.83 -1.45
CA TYR A 56 2.00 6.76 -2.09
C TYR A 56 1.91 6.92 -3.60
N SER A 57 3.03 6.70 -4.29
CA SER A 57 3.11 6.81 -5.76
C SER A 57 3.91 5.67 -6.37
N PRO A 58 3.38 4.99 -7.41
CA PRO A 58 2.01 5.08 -7.93
C PRO A 58 0.97 4.59 -6.91
N ALA A 59 -0.25 5.12 -6.97
CA ALA A 59 -1.35 4.63 -6.16
C ALA A 59 -1.97 3.39 -6.81
N VAL A 60 -1.75 2.21 -6.22
CA VAL A 60 -2.32 0.95 -6.72
C VAL A 60 -3.20 0.35 -5.62
N ARG A 61 -4.49 0.21 -5.91
CA ARG A 61 -5.53 -0.16 -4.92
C ARG A 61 -6.33 -1.43 -5.29
N SER A 62 -5.98 -2.10 -6.38
CA SER A 62 -6.73 -3.26 -6.88
C SER A 62 -5.85 -4.50 -6.94
N GLY A 63 -6.41 -5.64 -6.56
CA GLY A 63 -5.73 -6.94 -6.61
C GLY A 63 -4.75 -7.17 -5.46
N GLN A 64 -4.01 -8.28 -5.56
CA GLN A 64 -2.94 -8.64 -4.65
C GLN A 64 -1.85 -7.55 -4.66
N PRO A 65 -1.33 -7.14 -3.48
CA PRO A 65 -0.37 -6.03 -3.39
C PRO A 65 1.05 -6.42 -3.80
N TYR A 66 1.34 -7.69 -4.06
CA TYR A 66 2.64 -8.13 -4.54
C TYR A 66 2.49 -9.52 -5.17
N THR A 67 3.56 -10.02 -5.79
CA THR A 67 3.63 -11.43 -6.23
C THR A 67 4.46 -12.22 -5.24
N ASP A 68 4.08 -13.47 -4.97
CA ASP A 68 4.88 -14.37 -4.13
C ASP A 68 6.34 -14.49 -4.59
N GLY A 69 7.24 -14.58 -3.62
CA GLY A 69 8.70 -14.55 -3.79
C GLY A 69 9.31 -15.76 -4.50
N THR A 70 8.52 -16.65 -5.09
CA THR A 70 9.01 -17.83 -5.83
C THR A 70 9.77 -17.46 -7.11
N ASN A 71 9.70 -16.21 -7.56
CA ASN A 71 10.51 -15.70 -8.66
C ASN A 71 10.99 -14.27 -8.35
N GLY A 72 12.31 -14.03 -8.37
CA GLY A 72 12.87 -12.68 -8.27
C GLY A 72 12.48 -11.85 -9.50
N ARG A 73 11.49 -10.96 -9.35
CA ARG A 73 10.91 -10.17 -10.45
C ARG A 73 11.26 -8.69 -10.39
N CYS A 74 12.43 -8.35 -9.88
CA CYS A 74 12.90 -6.96 -9.90
C CYS A 74 12.95 -6.45 -11.35
N LYS A 75 12.07 -5.52 -11.70
CA LYS A 75 12.13 -4.83 -12.98
C LYS A 75 13.38 -3.94 -12.97
N ASN A 76 14.26 -4.11 -13.95
CA ASN A 76 15.38 -3.19 -14.12
C ASN A 76 14.80 -1.85 -14.59
N PRO A 77 14.91 -0.76 -13.81
CA PRO A 77 14.32 0.53 -14.14
C PRO A 77 14.88 1.14 -15.44
N ASN A 78 15.99 0.61 -15.98
CA ASN A 78 16.60 1.04 -17.24
C ASN A 78 16.11 0.28 -18.48
N LYS A 79 15.21 -0.71 -18.33
CA LYS A 79 14.70 -1.47 -19.48
C LYS A 79 13.46 -0.78 -20.02
N ILE A 80 13.63 0.08 -21.02
CA ILE A 80 12.51 0.65 -21.79
C ILE A 80 11.81 -0.51 -22.51
N GLU A 81 10.60 -0.85 -22.06
CA GLU A 81 9.80 -1.92 -22.63
C GLU A 81 9.09 -1.38 -23.89
N GLY A 82 9.84 -1.34 -24.99
CA GLY A 82 9.41 -0.70 -26.22
C GLY A 82 10.29 -1.04 -27.42
N SER A 83 10.29 -2.30 -27.84
CA SER A 83 10.62 -2.66 -29.22
C SER A 83 9.71 -3.80 -29.66
N ARG A 84 8.49 -3.45 -30.07
CA ARG A 84 7.72 -4.32 -30.98
C ARG A 84 8.56 -4.43 -32.26
N LYS A 85 8.97 -5.66 -32.58
CA LYS A 85 9.31 -6.01 -33.97
C LYS A 85 8.04 -6.06 -34.80
#